data_AF-A0A661QZE4-F1
#
_entry.id   AF-A0A661QZE4-F1
#
_cell.length_a   1.000
_cell.length_b   1.000
_cell.length_c   1.000
_cell.angle_alpha   90.00
_cell.angle_beta   90.00
_cell.angle_gamma   90.00
#
_symmetry.space_group_name_H-M   'P 1'
#
loop_
_entity.id
_entity.type
_entity.pdbx_description
1 polymer ?
#
loop_
_entity_poly.entity_id
_entity_poly.type
_entity_poly.pdbx_seq_one_letter_code
_entity_poly.pdbx_strand_id
1 'polypeptide(L)'
;MEIFDILTKELCEPRLKSRGKQSAIEELANILKRHSGLSNFTQEEIAEGLLAREKLGSTAFGGGLAIPHCKLPGLDRFVIALGVSRRGVNFDAVDNRKVHLFCAIVGPEDKPAEHVKLLAEVSLVLREERVRRELVKAPTQTALYEEFLRHCAREIEPEAPRECKLLMLVLQDEETVTSVMELFVEMGIKGASVIESDSMGRMLSQVPLFADFINFLGRKREYHRTIYAIAPTEEVATLIERIEEITGDLDKHTGAMVLVLDIAMVKGSLEAI
;
A
#
# COMPACT_ATOMS: atom_id res chain seq x y z
N MET A 1 -9.06 12.85 8.03
CA MET A 1 -9.75 13.65 7.01
C MET A 1 -10.46 12.64 6.16
N GLU A 2 -11.77 12.71 6.08
CA GLU A 2 -12.53 11.72 5.34
C GLU A 2 -12.64 12.14 3.87
N ILE A 3 -12.54 11.19 2.93
CA ILE A 3 -12.59 11.49 1.50
C ILE A 3 -13.92 12.15 1.09
N PHE A 4 -15.01 11.88 1.82
CA PHE A 4 -16.31 12.51 1.57
C PHE A 4 -16.32 14.02 1.85
N ASP A 5 -15.39 14.56 2.64
CA ASP A 5 -15.31 16.00 2.96
C ASP A 5 -14.65 16.81 1.85
N ILE A 6 -13.92 16.14 0.95
CA ILE A 6 -13.02 16.76 -0.04
C ILE A 6 -13.38 16.42 -1.48
N LEU A 7 -14.35 15.53 -1.69
CA LEU A 7 -14.93 15.19 -2.98
C LEU A 7 -16.44 15.42 -2.94
N THR A 8 -16.98 16.11 -3.94
CA THR A 8 -18.44 16.23 -4.14
C THR A 8 -18.85 15.68 -5.51
N LYS A 9 -20.15 15.44 -5.70
CA LYS A 9 -20.70 14.86 -6.93
C LYS A 9 -20.36 15.72 -8.16
N GLU A 10 -20.35 17.04 -8.00
CA GLU A 10 -20.11 18.01 -9.07
C GLU A 10 -18.65 18.01 -9.56
N LEU A 11 -17.74 17.45 -8.75
CA LEU A 11 -16.32 17.28 -9.05
C LEU A 11 -16.01 15.94 -9.74
N CYS A 12 -17.03 15.17 -10.09
CA CYS A 12 -16.90 13.90 -10.80
C CYS A 12 -17.34 14.07 -12.26
N GLU A 13 -16.42 13.96 -13.22
CA GLU A 13 -16.69 14.02 -14.65
C GLU A 13 -16.53 12.64 -15.31
N PRO A 14 -17.62 11.92 -15.60
CA PRO A 14 -17.56 10.59 -16.21
C PRO A 14 -17.10 10.61 -17.68
N ARG A 15 -17.01 11.79 -18.33
CA ARG A 15 -16.66 11.90 -19.75
C ARG A 15 -15.82 13.15 -20.05
N LEU A 16 -14.52 13.07 -19.76
CA LEU A 16 -13.53 14.02 -20.23
C LEU A 16 -13.47 14.04 -21.77
N LYS A 17 -13.36 15.24 -22.33
CA LYS A 17 -13.28 15.47 -23.79
C LYS A 17 -11.83 15.56 -24.28
N SER A 18 -10.91 15.89 -23.37
CA SER A 18 -9.50 16.10 -23.66
C SER A 18 -8.80 14.86 -24.19
N ARG A 19 -7.74 15.08 -24.99
CA ARG A 19 -6.93 14.02 -25.60
C ARG A 19 -5.43 14.17 -25.35
N GLY A 20 -4.98 15.36 -24.95
CA GLY A 20 -3.60 15.63 -24.58
C GLY A 20 -3.47 16.06 -23.12
N LYS A 21 -2.26 15.93 -22.59
CA LYS A 21 -1.88 16.27 -21.22
C LYS A 21 -2.36 17.64 -20.77
N GLN A 22 -1.96 18.68 -21.50
CA GLN A 22 -2.32 20.08 -21.22
C GLN A 22 -3.84 20.26 -21.12
N SER A 23 -4.57 19.88 -22.17
CA SER A 23 -6.04 20.00 -22.21
C SER A 23 -6.73 19.22 -21.08
N ALA A 24 -6.21 18.05 -20.70
CA ALA A 24 -6.78 17.26 -19.63
C ALA A 24 -6.59 17.93 -18.26
N ILE A 25 -5.43 18.54 -18.02
CA ILE A 25 -5.19 19.31 -16.78
C ILE A 25 -6.09 20.55 -16.73
N GLU A 26 -6.26 21.27 -17.83
CA GLU A 26 -7.18 22.41 -17.91
C GLU A 26 -8.64 22.00 -17.67
N GLU A 27 -9.07 20.86 -18.22
CA GLU A 27 -10.41 20.32 -17.98
C GLU A 27 -10.60 19.89 -16.51
N LEU A 28 -9.58 19.27 -15.90
CA LEU A 28 -9.58 18.92 -14.47
C LEU A 28 -9.61 20.16 -13.57
N ALA A 29 -8.86 21.21 -13.92
CA ALA A 29 -8.86 22.48 -13.20
C ALA A 29 -10.26 23.14 -13.24
N ASN A 30 -10.93 23.11 -14.39
CA ASN A 30 -12.31 23.59 -14.53
C ASN A 30 -13.29 22.78 -13.66
N ILE A 31 -13.08 21.47 -13.52
CA ILE A 31 -13.90 20.63 -12.64
C ILE A 31 -13.66 21.01 -11.18
N LEU A 32 -12.40 21.08 -10.74
CA LEU A 32 -12.01 21.48 -9.38
C LEU A 32 -12.60 22.84 -9.00
N LYS A 33 -12.55 23.82 -9.91
CA LYS A 33 -13.05 25.18 -9.71
C LYS A 33 -14.54 25.26 -9.34
N ARG A 34 -15.33 24.21 -9.61
CA ARG A 34 -16.74 24.12 -9.19
C ARG A 34 -16.90 24.01 -7.66
N HIS A 35 -15.85 23.61 -6.95
CA HIS A 35 -15.88 23.51 -5.49
C HIS A 35 -15.92 24.90 -4.85
N SER A 36 -16.81 25.10 -3.87
CA SER A 36 -16.97 26.38 -3.19
C SER A 36 -15.69 26.84 -2.47
N GLY A 37 -14.90 25.90 -1.94
CA GLY A 37 -13.60 26.20 -1.32
C GLY A 37 -12.54 26.73 -2.28
N LEU A 38 -12.78 26.68 -3.59
CA LEU A 38 -11.90 27.23 -4.62
C LEU A 38 -12.47 28.53 -5.23
N SER A 39 -13.47 29.18 -4.62
CA SER A 39 -14.11 30.40 -5.14
C SER A 39 -13.12 31.54 -5.43
N ASN A 40 -12.06 31.65 -4.64
CA ASN A 40 -11.06 32.72 -4.72
C ASN A 40 -9.95 32.48 -5.75
N PHE A 41 -9.92 31.30 -6.37
CA PHE A 41 -8.91 30.91 -7.36
C PHE A 41 -9.50 30.93 -8.76
N THR A 42 -8.75 31.36 -9.75
CA THR A 42 -9.12 31.23 -11.16
C THR A 42 -8.89 29.79 -11.64
N GLN A 43 -9.51 29.41 -12.75
CA GLN A 43 -9.24 28.11 -13.37
C GLN A 43 -7.77 28.02 -13.80
N GLU A 44 -7.22 29.13 -14.29
CA GLU A 44 -5.87 29.28 -14.76
C GLU A 44 -4.85 29.04 -13.63
N GLU A 45 -5.03 29.63 -12.45
CA GLU A 45 -4.16 29.41 -11.29
C GLU A 45 -4.13 27.93 -10.86
N ILE A 46 -5.28 27.24 -10.89
CA ILE A 46 -5.36 25.82 -10.56
C ILE A 46 -4.62 24.99 -11.63
N ALA A 47 -4.85 25.28 -12.91
CA ALA A 47 -4.22 24.58 -14.02
C ALA A 47 -2.69 24.79 -14.01
N GLU A 48 -2.22 26.01 -13.77
CA GLU A 48 -0.80 26.34 -13.66
C GLU A 48 -0.13 25.56 -12.52
N GLY A 49 -0.77 25.47 -11.35
CA GLY A 49 -0.25 24.67 -10.23
C GLY A 49 -0.09 23.19 -10.60
N LEU A 50 -1.11 22.60 -11.20
CA LEU A 50 -1.09 21.20 -11.65
C LEU A 50 -0.02 20.96 -12.73
N LEU A 51 0.10 21.87 -13.69
CA LEU A 51 1.09 21.80 -14.77
C LEU A 51 2.52 21.97 -14.26
N ALA A 52 2.73 22.91 -13.33
CA ALA A 52 4.03 23.13 -12.71
C ALA A 52 4.50 21.86 -12.01
N ARG A 53 3.60 21.16 -11.30
CA ARG A 53 3.93 19.87 -10.67
C ARG A 53 4.17 18.76 -11.69
N GLU A 54 3.34 18.66 -12.73
CA GLU A 54 3.48 17.63 -13.78
C GLU A 54 4.81 17.77 -14.54
N LYS A 55 5.35 18.99 -14.69
CA LYS A 55 6.67 19.24 -15.30
C LYS A 55 7.84 18.66 -14.51
N LEU A 56 7.70 18.50 -13.19
CA LEU A 56 8.75 17.87 -12.36
C LEU A 56 8.88 16.37 -12.60
N GLY A 57 7.83 15.75 -13.16
CA GLY A 57 7.76 14.33 -13.42
C GLY A 57 6.30 13.91 -13.54
N SER A 58 6.02 13.00 -14.46
CA SER A 58 4.64 12.64 -14.75
C SER A 58 3.93 12.03 -13.56
N THR A 59 2.68 12.44 -13.35
CA THR A 59 1.79 11.88 -12.33
C THR A 59 0.96 10.70 -12.84
N ALA A 60 1.29 10.17 -14.03
CA ALA A 60 0.67 8.98 -14.60
C ALA A 60 1.46 7.71 -14.22
N PHE A 61 0.91 6.95 -13.27
CA PHE A 61 1.55 5.77 -12.65
C PHE A 61 1.44 4.49 -13.49
N GLY A 62 0.83 4.57 -14.68
CA GLY A 62 0.54 3.42 -15.53
C GLY A 62 -0.81 2.75 -15.19
N GLY A 63 -1.16 1.69 -15.91
CA GLY A 63 -2.43 0.98 -15.70
C GLY A 63 -3.67 1.81 -16.03
N GLY A 64 -3.50 2.88 -16.82
CA GLY A 64 -4.57 3.80 -17.23
C GLY A 64 -4.95 4.86 -16.19
N LEU A 65 -4.11 5.10 -15.17
CA LEU A 65 -4.36 6.06 -14.08
C LEU A 65 -3.37 7.23 -14.10
N ALA A 66 -3.86 8.43 -13.79
CA ALA A 66 -3.04 9.56 -13.37
C ALA A 66 -3.63 10.26 -12.13
N ILE A 67 -2.75 10.80 -11.29
CA ILE A 67 -3.14 11.57 -10.10
C ILE A 67 -2.46 12.96 -10.15
N PRO A 68 -2.88 13.85 -11.08
CA PRO A 68 -2.34 15.22 -11.11
C PRO A 68 -2.61 15.91 -9.79
N HIS A 69 -1.57 16.40 -9.14
CA HIS A 69 -1.72 17.04 -7.83
C HIS A 69 -0.89 18.30 -7.74
N CYS A 70 -1.31 19.27 -6.94
CA CYS A 70 -0.46 20.41 -6.61
C CYS A 70 -0.83 21.00 -5.26
N LYS A 71 0.09 21.79 -4.72
CA LYS A 71 -0.23 22.70 -3.64
C LYS A 71 -0.74 24.01 -4.24
N LEU A 72 -1.69 24.65 -3.57
CA LEU A 72 -2.26 25.92 -4.01
C LEU A 72 -2.14 26.94 -2.85
N PRO A 73 -1.31 27.99 -3.00
CA PRO A 73 -1.12 29.00 -1.96
C PRO A 73 -2.45 29.63 -1.54
N GLY A 74 -2.72 29.70 -0.23
CA GLY A 74 -3.95 30.32 0.31
C GLY A 74 -5.21 29.44 0.28
N LEU A 75 -5.09 28.16 -0.11
CA LEU A 75 -6.19 27.20 -0.03
C LEU A 75 -6.24 26.55 1.36
N ASP A 76 -7.38 26.62 2.05
CA ASP A 76 -7.51 26.13 3.43
C ASP A 76 -7.74 24.61 3.55
N ARG A 77 -8.26 23.99 2.48
CA ARG A 77 -8.75 22.60 2.49
C ARG A 77 -8.39 21.87 1.22
N PHE A 78 -8.18 20.56 1.33
CA PHE A 78 -7.99 19.70 0.17
C PHE A 78 -9.26 19.60 -0.67
N VAL A 79 -9.10 19.46 -1.99
CA VAL A 79 -10.19 19.23 -2.94
C VAL A 79 -9.75 18.19 -3.95
N ILE A 80 -10.62 17.22 -4.23
CA ILE A 80 -10.43 16.16 -5.22
C ILE A 80 -11.40 16.32 -6.37
N ALA A 81 -10.94 16.06 -7.58
CA ALA A 81 -11.79 15.84 -8.75
C ALA A 81 -11.51 14.50 -9.41
N LEU A 82 -12.57 13.81 -9.84
CA LEU A 82 -12.47 12.58 -10.61
C LEU A 82 -12.81 12.87 -12.07
N GLY A 83 -12.02 12.31 -12.99
CA GLY A 83 -12.22 12.46 -14.42
C GLY A 83 -12.04 11.14 -15.16
N VAL A 84 -12.99 10.77 -16.02
CA VAL A 84 -12.91 9.56 -16.84
C VAL A 84 -12.84 9.92 -18.32
N SER A 85 -11.78 9.48 -19.00
CA SER A 85 -11.65 9.57 -20.47
C SER A 85 -11.85 8.20 -21.11
N ARG A 86 -13.02 7.97 -21.72
CA ARG A 86 -13.32 6.70 -22.41
C ARG A 86 -12.38 6.41 -23.59
N ARG A 87 -11.90 7.45 -24.27
CA ARG A 87 -10.98 7.33 -25.42
C ARG A 87 -9.51 7.27 -25.01
N GLY A 88 -9.23 7.57 -23.74
CA GLY A 88 -7.90 7.70 -23.19
C GLY A 88 -7.20 8.99 -23.62
N VAL A 89 -6.37 9.51 -22.74
CA VAL A 89 -5.55 10.72 -22.93
C VAL A 89 -4.09 10.32 -23.06
N ASN A 90 -3.36 10.94 -23.99
CA ASN A 90 -1.91 10.84 -23.98
C ASN A 90 -1.34 11.75 -22.88
N PHE A 91 -0.81 11.14 -21.82
CA PHE A 91 -0.39 11.81 -20.59
C PHE A 91 1.04 11.43 -20.16
N ASP A 92 1.84 10.86 -21.05
CA ASP A 92 3.21 10.38 -20.78
C ASP A 92 3.29 9.44 -19.57
N ALA A 93 2.36 8.47 -19.50
CA ALA A 93 2.37 7.43 -18.49
C ALA A 93 3.66 6.59 -18.56
N VAL A 94 4.13 6.12 -17.40
CA VAL A 94 5.36 5.30 -17.30
C VAL A 94 5.33 4.02 -18.15
N ASP A 95 4.14 3.47 -18.41
CA ASP A 95 3.91 2.28 -19.24
C ASP A 95 3.61 2.61 -20.70
N ASN A 96 3.72 3.89 -21.09
CA ASN A 96 3.36 4.44 -22.41
C ASN A 96 1.90 4.17 -22.84
N ARG A 97 1.01 3.82 -21.90
CA ARG A 97 -0.41 3.62 -22.19
C ARG A 97 -1.19 4.92 -22.00
N LYS A 98 -2.37 4.97 -22.61
CA LYS A 98 -3.29 6.09 -22.41
C LYS A 98 -3.88 6.06 -21.00
N VAL A 99 -4.06 7.24 -20.42
CA VAL A 99 -4.75 7.41 -19.14
C VAL A 99 -6.25 7.52 -19.38
N HIS A 100 -7.01 6.71 -18.66
CA HIS A 100 -8.48 6.64 -18.73
C HIS A 100 -9.15 7.16 -17.45
N LEU A 101 -8.45 7.12 -16.32
CA LEU A 101 -8.94 7.59 -15.04
C LEU A 101 -7.98 8.64 -14.48
N PHE A 102 -8.53 9.75 -14.03
CA PHE A 102 -7.84 10.86 -13.41
C PHE A 102 -8.41 11.10 -12.01
N CYS A 103 -7.53 11.27 -11.04
CA CYS A 103 -7.88 11.77 -9.71
C CYS A 103 -7.03 13.00 -9.41
N ALA A 104 -7.56 14.19 -9.71
CA ALA A 104 -6.84 15.44 -9.47
C ALA A 104 -6.96 15.87 -8.01
N ILE A 105 -5.87 16.35 -7.41
CA ILE A 105 -5.85 16.75 -5.98
C ILE A 105 -5.20 18.14 -5.85
N VAL A 106 -5.90 19.09 -5.24
CA VAL A 106 -5.30 20.36 -4.84
C VAL A 106 -5.41 20.53 -3.33
N GLY A 107 -4.41 21.14 -2.72
CA GLY A 107 -4.40 21.31 -1.27
C GLY A 107 -3.52 22.43 -0.76
N PRO A 108 -3.65 22.76 0.54
CA PRO A 108 -2.85 23.75 1.23
C PRO A 108 -1.34 23.51 1.12
N GLU A 109 -0.56 24.60 1.15
CA GLU A 109 0.90 24.53 1.22
C GLU A 109 1.44 24.18 2.62
N ASP A 110 0.71 24.57 3.66
CA ASP A 110 1.07 24.43 5.08
C ASP A 110 0.77 23.04 5.66
N LYS A 111 0.17 22.14 4.87
CA LYS A 111 -0.19 20.77 5.29
C LYS A 111 0.47 19.67 4.45
N PRO A 112 1.81 19.62 4.33
CA PRO A 112 2.51 18.66 3.49
C PRO A 112 2.31 17.20 3.93
N ALA A 113 2.24 16.93 5.23
CA ALA A 113 2.04 15.57 5.74
C ALA A 113 0.64 15.02 5.39
N GLU A 114 -0.39 15.86 5.53
CA GLU A 114 -1.76 15.49 5.13
C GLU A 114 -1.87 15.28 3.61
N HIS A 115 -1.14 16.06 2.82
CA HIS A 115 -1.09 15.90 1.36
C HIS A 115 -0.53 14.53 0.98
N VAL A 116 0.61 14.13 1.57
CA VAL A 116 1.23 12.83 1.31
C VAL A 116 0.32 11.69 1.77
N LYS A 117 -0.31 11.83 2.94
CA LYS A 117 -1.29 10.85 3.44
C LYS A 117 -2.47 10.67 2.48
N LEU A 118 -3.04 11.78 1.99
CA LEU A 118 -4.15 11.73 1.04
C LEU A 118 -3.75 11.08 -0.30
N LEU A 119 -2.56 11.40 -0.80
CA LEU A 119 -2.03 10.76 -2.00
C LEU A 119 -1.88 9.25 -1.81
N ALA A 120 -1.39 8.81 -0.65
CA ALA A 120 -1.23 7.39 -0.34
C ALA A 120 -2.60 6.68 -0.29
N GLU A 121 -3.58 7.25 0.42
CA GLU A 121 -4.95 6.72 0.52
C GLU A 121 -5.62 6.57 -0.85
N VAL A 122 -5.58 7.63 -1.66
CA VAL A 122 -6.16 7.59 -3.02
C VAL A 122 -5.41 6.60 -3.92
N SER A 123 -4.07 6.55 -3.82
CA SER A 123 -3.26 5.64 -4.63
C SER A 123 -3.52 4.18 -4.29
N LEU A 124 -3.78 3.86 -3.01
CA LEU A 124 -4.09 2.51 -2.55
C LEU A 124 -5.41 2.01 -3.17
N VAL A 125 -6.49 2.78 -2.99
CA VAL A 125 -7.81 2.49 -3.59
C VAL A 125 -7.72 2.33 -5.11
N LEU A 126 -6.98 3.21 -5.79
CA LEU A 126 -6.88 3.22 -7.25
C LEU A 126 -5.83 2.24 -7.80
N ARG A 127 -5.05 1.56 -6.95
CA ARG A 127 -4.10 0.51 -7.36
C ARG A 127 -4.80 -0.75 -7.83
N GLU A 128 -6.00 -1.04 -7.32
CA GLU A 128 -6.81 -2.18 -7.76
C GLU A 128 -7.33 -1.98 -9.19
N GLU A 129 -6.99 -2.91 -10.10
CA GLU A 129 -7.48 -2.85 -11.48
C GLU A 129 -9.00 -2.98 -11.56
N ARG A 130 -9.60 -3.80 -10.69
CA ARG A 130 -11.06 -3.97 -10.59
C ARG A 130 -11.74 -2.64 -10.30
N VAL A 131 -11.26 -1.90 -9.30
CA VAL A 131 -11.76 -0.56 -8.93
C VAL A 131 -11.65 0.40 -10.12
N ARG A 132 -10.48 0.49 -10.77
CA ARG A 132 -10.30 1.36 -11.95
C ARG A 132 -11.29 1.02 -13.07
N ARG A 133 -11.51 -0.27 -13.35
CA ARG A 133 -12.45 -0.73 -14.39
C ARG A 133 -13.91 -0.38 -14.05
N GLU A 134 -14.29 -0.44 -12.79
CA GLU A 134 -15.62 -0.05 -12.32
C GLU A 134 -15.83 1.46 -12.46
N LEU A 135 -14.87 2.26 -12.00
CA LEU A 135 -14.90 3.73 -12.11
C LEU A 135 -14.97 4.21 -13.57
N VAL A 136 -14.18 3.61 -14.47
CA VAL A 136 -14.18 3.98 -15.91
C VAL A 136 -15.53 3.67 -16.59
N LYS A 137 -16.31 2.71 -16.07
CA LYS A 137 -17.63 2.34 -16.60
C LYS A 137 -18.76 3.22 -16.05
N ALA A 138 -18.52 4.02 -15.01
CA ALA A 138 -19.53 4.86 -14.40
C ALA A 138 -20.22 5.78 -15.45
N PRO A 139 -21.55 5.69 -15.62
CA PRO A 139 -22.25 6.40 -16.69
C PRO A 139 -22.53 7.87 -16.37
N THR A 140 -22.54 8.25 -15.09
CA THR A 140 -22.97 9.55 -14.56
C THR A 140 -22.04 10.04 -13.46
N GLN A 141 -22.11 11.34 -13.14
CA GLN A 141 -21.34 11.96 -12.04
C GLN A 141 -21.65 11.28 -10.70
N THR A 142 -22.95 11.05 -10.42
CA THR A 142 -23.41 10.35 -9.22
C THR A 142 -22.85 8.94 -9.12
N ALA A 143 -22.89 8.16 -10.20
CA ALA A 143 -22.36 6.79 -10.19
C ALA A 143 -20.85 6.78 -9.97
N LEU A 144 -20.10 7.72 -10.57
CA LEU A 144 -18.65 7.82 -10.39
C LEU A 144 -18.30 8.19 -8.94
N TYR A 145 -19.02 9.15 -8.37
CA TYR A 145 -18.90 9.57 -6.98
C TYR A 145 -19.18 8.43 -6.00
N GLU A 146 -20.34 7.78 -6.14
CA GLU A 146 -20.78 6.71 -5.23
C GLU A 146 -19.88 5.48 -5.34
N GLU A 147 -19.43 5.11 -6.54
CA GLU A 147 -18.51 4.00 -6.72
C GLU A 147 -17.15 4.28 -6.10
N PHE A 148 -16.59 5.49 -6.29
CA PHE A 148 -15.33 5.86 -5.66
C PHE A 148 -15.43 5.86 -4.14
N LEU A 149 -16.47 6.50 -3.58
CA LEU A 149 -16.68 6.52 -2.14
C LEU A 149 -16.92 5.12 -1.56
N ARG A 150 -17.60 4.23 -2.29
CA ARG A 150 -17.76 2.84 -1.86
C ARG A 150 -16.42 2.15 -1.67
N HIS A 151 -15.46 2.36 -2.57
CA HIS A 151 -14.12 1.77 -2.45
C HIS A 151 -13.28 2.45 -1.38
N CYS A 152 -13.40 3.77 -1.21
CA CYS A 152 -12.78 4.48 -0.09
C CYS A 152 -13.32 4.04 1.28
N ALA A 153 -14.62 3.79 1.38
CA ALA A 153 -15.25 3.28 2.60
C ALA A 153 -14.92 1.80 2.85
N ARG A 154 -14.75 1.01 1.77
CA ARG A 154 -14.38 -0.41 1.83
C ARG A 154 -12.92 -0.68 2.16
N GLU A 155 -12.02 0.28 2.03
CA GLU A 155 -10.66 0.15 2.60
C GLU A 155 -10.59 0.56 4.08
N ILE A 156 -11.67 1.10 4.63
CA ILE A 156 -11.87 1.32 6.08
C ILE A 156 -12.69 0.19 6.72
N GLU A 157 -13.48 -0.56 5.93
CA GLU A 157 -13.91 -1.88 6.33
C GLU A 157 -12.74 -2.85 6.11
N PRO A 158 -12.26 -3.59 7.12
CA PRO A 158 -11.30 -4.65 6.85
C PRO A 158 -11.92 -5.54 5.76
N GLU A 159 -11.14 -5.91 4.74
CA GLU A 159 -11.45 -7.11 3.95
C GLU A 159 -12.00 -8.13 4.94
N ALA A 160 -13.22 -8.65 4.70
CA ALA A 160 -13.89 -9.56 5.61
C ALA A 160 -12.84 -10.49 6.23
N PRO A 161 -12.68 -10.50 7.56
CA PRO A 161 -11.45 -10.95 8.20
C PRO A 161 -11.04 -12.27 7.59
N ARG A 162 -9.98 -12.25 6.76
CA ARG A 162 -9.37 -13.50 6.34
C ARG A 162 -8.99 -14.18 7.64
N GLU A 163 -9.46 -15.40 7.83
CA GLU A 163 -9.10 -16.15 9.02
C GLU A 163 -7.57 -16.21 8.99
N CYS A 164 -6.90 -15.56 9.93
CA CYS A 164 -5.44 -15.44 9.90
C CYS A 164 -4.83 -16.28 11.02
N LYS A 165 -3.65 -16.81 10.76
CA LYS A 165 -2.85 -17.50 11.77
C LYS A 165 -1.59 -16.72 12.07
N LEU A 166 -1.15 -16.81 13.32
CA LEU A 166 0.15 -16.31 13.73
C LEU A 166 1.16 -17.41 13.47
N LEU A 167 2.11 -17.15 12.58
CA LEU A 167 3.29 -17.97 12.43
C LEU A 167 4.41 -17.44 13.33
N MET A 168 4.98 -18.35 14.09
CA MET A 168 6.20 -18.13 14.85
C MET A 168 7.28 -19.06 14.30
N LEU A 169 8.27 -18.52 13.62
CA LEU A 169 9.36 -19.28 13.05
C LEU A 169 10.64 -19.03 13.84
N VAL A 170 11.24 -20.07 14.40
CA VAL A 170 12.52 -19.99 15.12
C VAL A 170 13.61 -20.54 14.23
N LEU A 171 14.62 -19.72 13.93
CA LEU A 171 15.74 -20.06 13.04
C LEU A 171 17.09 -19.88 13.75
N GLN A 172 18.07 -20.73 13.43
CA GLN A 172 19.38 -20.78 14.08
C GLN A 172 20.49 -19.99 13.37
N ASP A 173 20.30 -19.61 12.11
CA ASP A 173 21.29 -18.89 11.31
C ASP A 173 20.69 -17.72 10.53
N GLU A 174 21.55 -16.76 10.18
CA GLU A 174 21.16 -15.50 9.52
C GLU A 174 20.79 -15.69 8.05
N GLU A 175 21.42 -16.65 7.36
CA GLU A 175 21.16 -16.93 5.94
C GLU A 175 19.71 -17.41 5.74
N THR A 176 19.28 -18.37 6.56
CA THR A 176 17.90 -18.88 6.55
C THR A 176 16.89 -17.79 6.89
N VAL A 177 17.21 -16.90 7.83
CA VAL A 177 16.34 -15.76 8.17
C VAL A 177 16.15 -14.84 6.97
N THR A 178 17.23 -14.50 6.26
CA THR A 178 17.14 -13.68 5.05
C THR A 178 16.29 -14.35 3.98
N SER A 179 16.53 -15.63 3.68
CA SER A 179 15.76 -16.37 2.67
C SER A 179 14.27 -16.47 3.00
N VAL A 180 13.92 -16.66 4.29
CA VAL A 180 12.51 -16.68 4.70
C VAL A 180 11.87 -15.29 4.56
N MET A 181 12.60 -14.22 4.87
CA MET A 181 12.07 -12.86 4.68
C MET A 181 11.82 -12.56 3.19
N GLU A 182 12.70 -13.01 2.29
CA GLU A 182 12.49 -12.92 0.85
C GLU A 182 11.23 -13.68 0.41
N LEU A 183 11.06 -14.92 0.88
CA LEU A 183 9.85 -15.72 0.65
C LEU A 183 8.59 -15.00 1.11
N PHE A 184 8.61 -14.38 2.29
CA PHE A 184 7.47 -13.63 2.81
C PHE A 184 7.09 -12.47 1.88
N VAL A 185 8.07 -11.75 1.34
CA VAL A 185 7.84 -10.68 0.35
C VAL A 185 7.23 -11.24 -0.94
N GLU A 186 7.75 -12.36 -1.46
CA GLU A 186 7.21 -13.02 -2.66
C GLU A 186 5.74 -13.43 -2.49
N MET A 187 5.42 -13.96 -1.31
CA MET A 187 4.05 -14.40 -0.97
C MET A 187 3.14 -13.24 -0.57
N GLY A 188 3.63 -12.01 -0.56
CA GLY A 188 2.84 -10.83 -0.22
C GLY A 188 2.52 -10.70 1.26
N ILE A 189 3.28 -11.36 2.14
CA ILE A 189 3.21 -11.17 3.59
C ILE A 189 3.83 -9.81 3.90
N LYS A 190 2.97 -8.84 4.24
CA LYS A 190 3.36 -7.43 4.26
C LYS A 190 4.06 -6.99 5.53
N GLY A 191 4.09 -7.81 6.58
CA GLY A 191 4.66 -7.44 7.88
C GLY A 191 5.10 -8.64 8.71
N ALA A 192 6.32 -8.57 9.24
CA ALA A 192 6.88 -9.53 10.17
C ALA A 192 7.74 -8.82 11.22
N SER A 193 7.80 -9.36 12.43
CA SER A 193 8.68 -8.88 13.50
C SER A 193 9.74 -9.93 13.82
N VAL A 194 11.00 -9.53 13.95
CA VAL A 194 12.10 -10.43 14.28
C VAL A 194 12.58 -10.15 15.71
N ILE A 195 12.61 -11.19 16.54
CA ILE A 195 13.14 -11.15 17.90
C ILE A 195 14.45 -11.93 17.95
N GLU A 196 15.47 -11.33 18.55
CA GLU A 196 16.73 -11.98 18.86
C GLU A 196 16.66 -12.64 20.23
N SER A 197 17.00 -13.93 20.32
CA SER A 197 16.96 -14.69 21.57
C SER A 197 18.19 -15.58 21.74
N ASP A 198 18.52 -15.87 22.99
CA ASP A 198 19.60 -16.78 23.35
C ASP A 198 19.14 -18.24 23.37
N SER A 199 19.98 -19.11 22.83
CA SER A 199 19.80 -20.56 22.97
C SER A 199 20.04 -21.02 24.41
N MET A 200 19.38 -22.12 24.77
CA MET A 200 19.63 -22.78 26.05
C MET A 200 21.10 -23.23 26.18
N GLY A 201 21.71 -23.71 25.10
CA GLY A 201 23.13 -24.09 25.08
C GLY A 201 24.04 -22.93 25.48
N ARG A 202 23.76 -21.72 24.97
CA ARG A 202 24.48 -20.50 25.36
C ARG A 202 24.24 -20.13 26.82
N MET A 203 23.00 -20.20 27.31
CA MET A 203 22.69 -19.91 28.73
C MET A 203 23.40 -20.89 29.68
N LEU A 204 23.37 -22.19 29.37
CA LEU A 204 24.01 -23.24 30.19
C LEU A 204 25.53 -23.18 30.16
N SER A 205 26.12 -22.66 29.08
CA SER A 205 27.57 -22.40 28.98
C SER A 205 28.11 -21.49 30.09
N GLN A 206 27.24 -20.65 30.66
CA GLN A 206 27.58 -19.71 31.73
C GLN A 206 27.45 -20.33 33.12
N VAL A 207 26.84 -21.51 33.24
CA VAL A 207 26.67 -22.22 34.51
C VAL A 207 27.90 -23.10 34.75
N PRO A 208 28.66 -22.91 35.85
CA PRO A 208 29.92 -23.63 36.08
C PRO A 208 29.80 -25.17 36.03
N LEU A 209 28.66 -25.71 36.44
CA LEU A 209 28.37 -27.15 36.42
C LEU A 209 28.33 -27.73 35.00
N PHE A 210 28.04 -26.91 33.98
CA PHE A 210 27.87 -27.31 32.58
C PHE A 210 28.94 -26.68 31.67
N ALA A 211 29.98 -26.07 32.23
CA ALA A 211 31.05 -25.43 31.47
C ALA A 211 31.79 -26.44 30.55
N ASP A 212 31.98 -27.68 31.01
CA ASP A 212 32.59 -28.75 30.22
C ASP A 212 31.64 -29.36 29.17
N PHE A 213 30.32 -29.12 29.31
CA PHE A 213 29.27 -29.58 28.39
C PHE A 213 29.40 -28.92 27.00
N ILE A 214 30.00 -27.72 26.95
CA ILE A 214 30.27 -26.93 25.74
C ILE A 214 31.19 -27.68 24.76
N ASN A 215 32.12 -28.49 25.26
CA ASN A 215 33.03 -29.26 24.41
C ASN A 215 32.37 -30.50 23.78
N PHE A 216 31.24 -30.96 24.33
CA PHE A 216 30.54 -32.15 23.87
C PHE A 216 29.51 -31.85 22.75
N LEU A 217 28.91 -30.66 22.75
CA LEU A 217 27.80 -30.32 21.84
C LEU A 217 28.21 -29.70 20.49
N GLY A 218 29.50 -29.53 20.24
CA GLY A 218 29.97 -28.97 18.98
C GLY A 218 29.74 -27.46 18.90
N ARG A 219 30.72 -26.75 18.36
CA ARG A 219 30.70 -25.29 18.29
C ARG A 219 29.59 -24.80 17.35
N LYS A 220 28.72 -23.93 17.84
CA LYS A 220 28.36 -22.65 17.20
C LYS A 220 27.75 -21.72 18.25
N ARG A 221 28.00 -20.42 18.13
CA ARG A 221 27.27 -19.41 18.89
C ARG A 221 25.83 -19.45 18.37
N GLU A 222 24.98 -20.23 19.01
CA GLU A 222 23.58 -20.38 18.61
C GLU A 222 22.79 -19.20 19.15
N TYR A 223 22.58 -18.21 18.28
CA TYR A 223 21.51 -17.23 18.45
C TYR A 223 20.27 -17.80 17.76
N HIS A 224 19.11 -17.60 18.36
CA HIS A 224 17.85 -17.86 17.68
C HIS A 224 17.24 -16.55 17.23
N ARG A 225 16.76 -16.52 16.00
CA ARG A 225 15.90 -15.45 15.49
C ARG A 225 14.49 -16.01 15.43
N THR A 226 13.58 -15.38 16.17
CA THR A 226 12.16 -15.73 16.14
C THR A 226 11.43 -14.71 15.28
N ILE A 227 10.87 -15.16 14.17
CA ILE A 227 10.07 -14.34 13.25
C ILE A 227 8.60 -14.54 13.60
N TYR A 228 7.88 -13.44 13.84
CA TYR A 228 6.44 -13.38 14.01
C TYR A 228 5.83 -12.81 12.74
N ALA A 229 4.96 -13.57 12.08
CA ALA A 229 4.23 -13.12 10.90
C ALA A 229 2.76 -13.53 10.97
N ILE A 230 1.90 -12.70 10.39
CA ILE A 230 0.47 -13.01 10.25
C ILE A 230 0.27 -13.41 8.79
N ALA A 231 -0.28 -14.60 8.57
CA ALA A 231 -0.61 -15.08 7.23
C ALA A 231 -2.09 -15.50 7.14
N PRO A 232 -2.72 -15.38 5.96
CA PRO A 232 -4.04 -15.95 5.71
C PRO A 232 -4.02 -17.47 5.93
N THR A 233 -5.05 -18.01 6.60
CA THR A 233 -5.15 -19.44 6.95
C THR A 233 -5.03 -20.33 5.73
N GLU A 234 -5.61 -19.93 4.61
CA GLU A 234 -5.56 -20.64 3.34
C GLU A 234 -4.15 -20.71 2.73
N GLU A 235 -3.24 -19.80 3.09
CA GLU A 235 -1.87 -19.75 2.58
C GLU A 235 -0.86 -20.45 3.51
N VAL A 236 -1.23 -20.73 4.76
CA VAL A 236 -0.33 -21.30 5.78
C VAL A 236 0.31 -22.61 5.32
N ALA A 237 -0.46 -23.51 4.72
CA ALA A 237 0.07 -24.81 4.29
C ALA A 237 1.16 -24.63 3.21
N THR A 238 0.89 -23.81 2.20
CA THR A 238 1.84 -23.48 1.13
C THR A 238 3.07 -22.74 1.66
N LEU A 239 2.87 -21.85 2.64
CA LEU A 239 3.96 -21.14 3.28
C LEU A 239 4.91 -22.10 4.01
N ILE A 240 4.36 -23.08 4.74
CA ILE A 240 5.18 -24.10 5.42
C ILE A 240 5.96 -24.93 4.40
N GLU A 241 5.32 -25.41 3.34
CA GLU A 241 6.00 -26.19 2.28
C GLU A 241 7.19 -25.41 1.69
N ARG A 242 7.00 -24.12 1.38
CA ARG A 242 8.08 -23.25 0.87
C ARG A 242 9.16 -22.94 1.91
N ILE A 243 8.81 -22.89 3.20
CA ILE A 243 9.81 -22.78 4.28
C ILE A 243 10.64 -24.05 4.34
N GLU A 244 10.04 -25.24 4.23
CA GLU A 244 10.77 -26.52 4.22
C GLU A 244 11.72 -26.66 3.03
N GLU A 245 11.45 -26.01 1.89
CA GLU A 245 12.41 -25.91 0.79
C GLU A 245 13.69 -25.16 1.17
N ILE A 246 13.61 -24.22 2.13
CA ILE A 246 14.73 -23.41 2.62
C ILE A 246 15.41 -24.10 3.80
N THR A 247 14.63 -24.58 4.78
CA THR A 247 15.13 -25.11 6.06
C THR A 247 15.44 -26.60 6.02
N GLY A 248 14.97 -27.31 4.99
CA GLY A 248 14.81 -28.76 5.02
C GLY A 248 13.53 -29.17 5.76
N ASP A 249 13.18 -30.46 5.63
CA ASP A 249 12.03 -31.12 6.27
C ASP A 249 12.04 -30.88 7.79
N LEU A 250 11.06 -30.14 8.30
CA LEU A 250 11.01 -29.66 9.67
C LEU A 250 10.67 -30.77 10.68
N ASP A 251 10.09 -31.88 10.23
CA ASP A 251 9.85 -33.07 11.06
C ASP A 251 11.12 -33.91 11.25
N LYS A 252 12.12 -33.74 10.38
CA LYS A 252 13.36 -34.55 10.38
C LYS A 252 14.62 -33.76 10.69
N HIS A 253 14.65 -32.46 10.40
CA HIS A 253 15.81 -31.60 10.58
C HIS A 253 15.71 -30.77 11.87
N THR A 254 16.84 -30.64 12.57
CA THR A 254 16.97 -29.76 13.73
C THR A 254 17.58 -28.43 13.30
N GLY A 255 17.02 -27.32 13.79
CA GLY A 255 17.60 -25.98 13.61
C GLY A 255 16.61 -24.93 13.11
N ALA A 256 15.43 -25.37 12.70
CA ALA A 256 14.27 -24.53 12.45
C ALA A 256 13.04 -25.12 13.15
N MET A 257 12.08 -24.28 13.52
CA MET A 257 10.81 -24.70 14.10
C MET A 257 9.72 -23.71 13.69
N VAL A 258 8.60 -24.21 13.20
CA VAL A 258 7.39 -23.41 12.94
C VAL A 258 6.35 -23.73 14.03
N LEU A 259 5.78 -22.69 14.64
CA LEU A 259 4.50 -22.80 15.35
C LEU A 259 3.43 -22.01 14.60
N VAL A 260 2.25 -22.61 14.49
CA VAL A 260 1.07 -21.98 13.91
C VAL A 260 0.01 -21.87 14.99
N LEU A 261 -0.41 -20.64 15.29
CA LEU A 261 -1.38 -20.35 16.35
C LEU A 261 -2.62 -19.69 15.74
N ASP A 262 -3.80 -20.13 16.19
CA ASP A 262 -5.05 -19.47 15.83
C ASP A 262 -5.14 -18.11 16.52
N ILE A 263 -5.54 -17.08 15.76
CA ILE A 263 -5.69 -15.73 16.29
C ILE A 263 -7.16 -15.41 16.49
N ALA A 264 -7.55 -15.12 17.74
CA ALA A 264 -8.92 -14.70 18.05
C ALA A 264 -9.20 -13.24 17.62
N MET A 265 -8.20 -12.37 17.66
CA MET A 265 -8.33 -10.95 17.28
C MET A 265 -6.96 -10.35 16.94
N VAL A 266 -6.91 -9.55 15.88
CA VAL A 266 -5.77 -8.68 15.53
C VAL A 266 -6.25 -7.23 15.50
N LYS A 267 -5.43 -6.30 16.01
CA LYS A 267 -5.65 -4.85 15.86
C LYS A 267 -4.34 -4.18 15.47
N GLY A 268 -4.39 -3.28 14.48
CA GLY A 268 -3.21 -2.64 13.92
C GLY A 268 -2.55 -3.48 12.81
N SER A 269 -1.40 -3.00 12.33
CA SER A 269 -0.65 -3.63 11.24
C SER A 269 0.85 -3.62 11.57
N LEU A 270 1.56 -4.67 11.14
CA LEU A 270 3.03 -4.77 11.18
C LEU A 270 3.66 -4.46 9.81
N GLU A 271 2.89 -3.87 8.89
CA GLU A 271 3.38 -3.44 7.59
C GLU A 271 4.57 -2.49 7.75
N ALA A 272 5.70 -2.85 7.14
CA ALA A 272 6.83 -1.94 7.03
C ALA A 272 6.47 -0.83 6.03
N ILE A 273 6.58 0.43 6.46
CA ILE A 273 6.34 1.65 5.65
C ILE A 273 7.27 1.70 4.44
#